data_AF-A0A8C5N8B2-F1
#
_entry.id   AF-A0A8C5N8B2-F1
#
_cell.length_a   1.000
_cell.length_b   1.000
_cell.length_c   1.000
_cell.angle_alpha   90.00
_cell.angle_beta   90.00
_cell.angle_gamma   90.00
#
_symmetry.space_group_name_H-M   'P 1'
#
loop_
_entity.id
_entity.type
_entity.pdbx_description
1 polymer ?
#
loop_
_entity_poly.entity_id
_entity_poly.type
_entity_poly.pdbx_seq_one_letter_code
_entity_poly.pdbx_strand_id
1 'polypeptide(L)' 'MVTERAVYLGEVNRSFTFNAGAGLVIRQPEGVEDRNSTVVEQLHTVFERDWFSRYTRSLQANKIPDLLNPELSF' A
#
# COMPACT_ATOMS: atom_id res chain seq x y z
N MET A 1 0.86 0.50 4.66
CA MET A 1 1.59 -0.24 5.70
C MET A 1 0.68 -1.35 6.22
N VAL A 2 1.21 -2.55 6.45
CA VAL A 2 0.43 -3.68 6.98
C VAL A 2 1.09 -4.16 8.27
N THR A 3 0.27 -4.55 9.24
CA THR A 3 0.66 -5.21 10.49
C THR A 3 -0.13 -6.51 10.63
N GLU A 4 0.11 -7.27 11.70
CA GLU A 4 -0.61 -8.52 11.96
C GLU A 4 -2.15 -8.38 12.03
N ARG A 5 -2.66 -7.21 12.45
CA ARG A 5 -4.09 -7.00 12.72
C ARG A 5 -4.68 -5.72 12.12
N ALA A 6 -3.87 -4.97 11.38
CA ALA A 6 -4.30 -3.70 10.82
C ALA A 6 -3.66 -3.43 9.47
N VAL A 7 -4.40 -2.75 8.62
CA VAL A 7 -3.91 -2.20 7.36
C VAL A 7 -4.10 -0.69 7.35
N TYR A 8 -3.01 0.01 7.01
CA TYR A 8 -3.00 1.43 6.68
C TYR A 8 -2.97 1.58 5.15
N LEU A 9 -4.01 2.21 4.62
CA LEU A 9 -4.13 2.65 3.23
C LEU A 9 -4.07 4.17 3.23
N GLY A 10 -3.20 4.78 2.45
CA GLY A 10 -3.15 6.23 2.40
C GLY A 10 -2.14 6.71 1.40
N GLU A 11 -2.23 7.99 1.06
CA GLU A 11 -1.20 8.62 0.26
C GLU A 11 0.07 8.78 1.08
N VAL A 12 1.08 7.99 0.72
CA VAL A 12 2.46 8.23 1.14
C VAL A 12 3.11 9.01 0.00
N ASN A 13 2.89 10.32 -0.02
CA ASN A 13 3.71 11.17 -0.87
C ASN A 13 5.12 11.23 -0.24
N ARG A 14 6.18 11.09 -1.05
CA ARG A 14 7.57 11.14 -0.52
C ARG A 14 7.92 12.49 0.09
N SER A 15 7.21 13.55 -0.29
CA SER A 15 7.37 14.90 0.27
C SER A 15 6.06 15.37 0.89
N PHE A 16 5.98 15.34 2.22
CA PHE A 16 4.85 15.86 3.01
C PHE A 16 4.81 17.39 3.06
N THR A 17 5.82 18.06 2.49
CA THR A 17 6.02 19.50 2.61
C THR A 17 4.96 20.32 1.86
N PHE A 18 4.33 19.74 0.82
CA PHE A 18 3.46 20.49 -0.09
C PHE A 18 2.05 19.95 -0.25
N ASN A 19 1.79 18.70 0.15
CA ASN A 19 0.48 18.07 -0.04
C ASN A 19 -0.06 17.52 1.28
N ALA A 20 -1.31 17.85 1.60
CA ALA A 20 -2.04 17.19 2.67
C ALA A 20 -2.41 15.77 2.20
N GLY A 21 -1.92 14.75 2.91
CA GLY A 21 -2.28 13.36 2.66
C GLY A 21 -3.55 12.96 3.42
N ALA A 22 -4.27 11.99 2.89
CA ALA A 22 -5.34 11.29 3.59
C ALA A 22 -4.96 9.81 3.80
N GLY A 23 -5.33 9.26 4.95
CA GLY A 23 -5.07 7.87 5.31
C GLY A 23 -6.27 7.24 6.01
N LEU A 24 -6.52 5.98 5.71
CA LEU A 24 -7.51 5.10 6.31
C LEU A 24 -6.79 3.96 7.05
N VAL A 25 -7.14 3.79 8.31
CA VAL A 25 -6.69 2.64 9.12
C VAL A 25 -7.88 1.71 9.32
N ILE A 26 -7.70 0.44 8.94
CA ILE A 26 -8.66 -0.61 9.23
C ILE A 26 -8.00 -1.58 10.20
N ARG A 27 -8.60 -1.77 11.38
CA ARG A 27 -8.06 -2.62 12.45
C ARG A 27 -9.08 -3.66 12.87
N GLN A 28 -8.64 -4.90 12.99
CA GLN A 28 -9.47 -5.97 13.53
C GLN A 28 -9.51 -5.87 15.06
N PRO A 29 -10.71 -5.85 15.68
CA PRO A 29 -10.85 -5.88 17.13
C PRO A 29 -10.38 -7.23 17.70
N GLU A 30 -9.83 -7.23 18.91
CA GLU A 30 -9.54 -8.47 19.63
C GLU A 30 -10.84 -9.22 19.97
N GLY A 31 -10.80 -10.55 19.87
CA GLY A 31 -11.94 -11.41 20.18
C GLY A 31 -12.97 -11.58 19.07
N VAL A 32 -12.75 -11.00 17.89
CA VAL A 32 -13.59 -11.20 16.70
C VAL A 32 -12.90 -12.19 15.75
N GLU A 33 -12.99 -13.48 16.08
CA GLU A 33 -12.50 -14.59 15.23
C GLU A 33 -13.63 -15.27 14.44
N ASP A 34 -14.90 -14.94 14.69
CA ASP A 34 -16.08 -15.53 14.02
C ASP A 34 -16.25 -15.17 12.53
N ARG A 35 -15.20 -14.62 11.90
CA ARG A 35 -15.19 -14.33 10.46
C ARG A 35 -14.27 -15.32 9.77
N ASN A 36 -14.75 -15.95 8.71
CA ASN A 36 -13.98 -16.90 7.89
C ASN A 36 -12.69 -16.31 7.30
N SER A 37 -12.52 -14.98 7.32
CA SER A 37 -11.27 -14.30 6.97
C SER A 37 -11.13 -12.97 7.69
N THR A 38 -9.90 -12.68 8.11
CA THR A 38 -9.46 -11.40 8.66
C THR A 38 -9.39 -10.32 7.57
N VAL A 39 -9.40 -9.06 7.99
CA VAL A 39 -9.22 -7.93 7.05
C VAL A 39 -7.85 -8.01 6.36
N VAL A 40 -6.82 -8.43 7.09
CA VAL A 40 -5.47 -8.59 6.57
C VAL A 40 -5.43 -9.68 5.49
N GLU A 41 -6.07 -10.83 5.72
CA GLU A 41 -6.14 -11.93 4.75
C GLU A 41 -6.90 -11.52 3.48
N GLN A 42 -8.04 -10.83 3.62
CA GLN A 42 -8.81 -10.36 2.46
C GLN A 42 -7.98 -9.40 1.60
N LEU A 43 -7.29 -8.45 2.23
CA LEU A 43 -6.42 -7.52 1.51
C LEU A 43 -5.22 -8.25 0.89
N HIS A 44 -4.64 -9.22 1.58
CA HIS A 44 -3.59 -10.06 1.02
C HIS A 44 -4.04 -10.79 -0.25
N THR A 45 -5.24 -11.40 -0.25
CA THR A 45 -5.79 -12.07 -1.44
C THR A 45 -5.96 -11.11 -2.62
N VAL A 46 -6.41 -9.88 -2.37
CA VAL A 46 -6.52 -8.84 -3.43
C VAL A 46 -5.14 -8.44 -3.95
N PHE A 47 -4.17 -8.26 -3.06
CA PHE A 47 -2.79 -7.95 -3.44
C PHE A 47 -2.18 -9.06 -4.28
N GLU A 48 -2.28 -10.32 -3.87
CA GLU A 48 -1.78 -11.49 -4.61
C GLU A 48 -2.40 -11.56 -6.02
N ARG A 49 -3.72 -11.39 -6.12
CA ARG A 49 -4.43 -11.37 -7.41
C ARG A 49 -3.86 -10.30 -8.34
N ASP A 50 -3.64 -9.09 -7.81
CA ASP A 50 -3.17 -7.96 -8.60
C ASP A 50 -1.67 -8.09 -8.90
N TRP A 51 -0.88 -8.66 -7.98
CA TRP A 51 0.56 -8.87 -8.12
C TRP A 51 0.92 -9.90 -9.19
N PHE A 52 0.19 -11.01 -9.24
CA PHE A 52 0.38 -12.05 -10.27
C PHE A 52 -0.45 -11.82 -11.53
N SER A 53 -1.06 -10.64 -11.66
CA SER A 53 -1.83 -10.28 -12.84
C SER A 53 -0.93 -10.05 -14.06
N ARG A 54 -1.48 -10.28 -15.25
CA ARG A 54 -0.84 -9.91 -16.53
C ARG A 54 -0.56 -8.41 -16.68
N TYR A 55 -1.18 -7.59 -15.84
CA TYR A 55 -1.01 -6.13 -15.85
C TYR A 55 0.16 -5.67 -14.98
N THR A 56 0.75 -6.56 -14.18
CA THR A 56 1.89 -6.23 -13.32
C THR A 56 3.09 -5.83 -14.16
N ARG A 57 3.66 -4.67 -13.85
CA ARG A 57 4.90 -4.17 -14.45
C ARG A 57 6.00 -4.20 -13.41
N SER A 58 7.04 -5.00 -13.65
CA SER A 58 8.24 -4.96 -12.81
C SER A 58 8.97 -3.63 -13.02
N LEU A 59 9.24 -2.93 -11.93
CA LEU A 59 10.14 -1.78 -11.95
C LEU A 59 11.56 -2.31 -12.15
N GLN A 60 12.13 -2.08 -13.34
CA GLN A 60 13.54 -2.36 -13.57
C GLN A 60 14.38 -1.40 -12.74
N ALA A 61 15.31 -1.91 -11.93
CA ALA A 61 16.18 -1.10 -11.07
C ALA A 61 16.96 -0.01 -11.81
N ASN A 62 17.18 -0.16 -13.13
CA ASN A 62 17.88 0.80 -13.98
C ASN A 62 16.97 1.85 -14.64
N LYS A 63 15.65 1.77 -14.43
CA LYS A 63 14.71 2.83 -14.81
C LYS A 63 14.12 3.39 -13.54
N ILE A 64 14.95 4.19 -12.87
CA ILE A 64 14.50 5.15 -11.87
C ILE A 64 13.36 5.95 -12.55
N PRO A 65 12.10 5.89 -12.06
CA PRO A 65 11.07 6.81 -12.54
C PRO A 65 11.58 8.23 -12.28
N ASP A 66 11.43 9.16 -13.22
CA ASP A 66 11.90 10.55 -13.10
C ASP A 66 11.49 11.24 -11.78
N LEU A 67 10.50 10.69 -11.08
CA LEU A 67 10.06 10.99 -9.72
C LEU A 67 11.13 10.84 -8.60
N LEU A 68 12.29 10.27 -8.89
CA LEU A 68 13.41 10.16 -7.95
C LEU A 68 14.62 11.01 -8.36
N ASN A 69 14.48 11.83 -9.40
CA ASN A 69 15.52 12.74 -9.82
C ASN A 69 15.37 14.06 -9.05
N PRO A 70 16.24 14.39 -8.07
CA PRO A 70 16.10 15.60 -7.27
C PRO A 70 16.21 16.89 -8.10
N GLU A 71 16.79 16.83 -9.30
CA GLU A 71 16.92 17.94 -10.26
C GLU A 71 15.60 18.32 -10.97
N LEU A 72 14.55 17.50 -10.90
CA LEU A 72 13.24 17.74 -11.54
C LEU A 72 12.11 17.97 -10.52
N SER A 73 12.46 18.12 -9.24
CA SER A 73 11.53 18.48 -8.17
C SER A 73 11.56 20.01 -8.03
N PHE A 74 10.63 20.72 -8.68
CA PHE A 74 10.46 22.17 -8.49
C PHE A 74 10.00 22.49 -7.06
#